data_AF-A0A507QQZ4-F1
#
_entry.id   AF-A0A507QQZ4-F1
#
_cell.length_a   1.000
_cell.length_b   1.000
_cell.length_c   1.000
_cell.angle_alpha   90.00
_cell.angle_beta   90.00
_cell.angle_gamma   90.00
#
_symmetry.space_group_name_H-M   'P 1'
#
loop_
_entity.id
_entity.type
_entity.pdbx_description
1 polymer ?
#
loop_
_entity_poly.entity_id
_entity_poly.type
_entity_poly.pdbx_seq_one_letter_code
_entity_poly.pdbx_strand_id
1 'polypeptide(L)'
;MAEIKPEQIDTTLHGSGKKKKDQDSHASTIPKGVVLDEEGKPCRLCTSVASWKALTKRAKESPSPVANTATTSATSTSQPLHNTNECPPDVEALGRSTWTLLHSLTAAYPKHPTQEKQNEMRSFLTLFSRLYPCWVCADDFRIWMNEPSGQNQPRLSSRQDFGTWMCEAHNAVNRKLGKKEFDCKFWEERWRTGWKDGRCD
;
A
#
# COMPACT_ATOMS: atom_id res chain seq x y z
N MET A 1 12.77 -7.29 16.63
CA MET A 1 12.79 -7.03 18.08
C MET A 1 11.68 -6.05 18.40
N ALA A 2 10.52 -6.58 18.79
CA ALA A 2 9.45 -5.88 19.47
C ALA A 2 8.59 -6.96 20.14
N GLU A 3 8.93 -7.31 21.38
CA GLU A 3 8.06 -8.06 22.27
C GLU A 3 7.33 -7.05 23.16
N ILE A 4 6.00 -7.13 23.19
CA ILE A 4 5.16 -6.42 24.16
C ILE A 4 4.85 -7.41 25.28
N LYS A 5 5.15 -7.04 26.54
CA LYS A 5 4.69 -7.76 27.73
C LYS A 5 3.52 -7.02 28.40
N PRO A 6 2.52 -7.75 28.95
CA PRO A 6 1.34 -7.15 29.56
C PRO A 6 1.44 -6.97 31.09
N GLU A 7 0.56 -6.09 31.57
CA GLU A 7 0.08 -5.84 32.94
C GLU A 7 0.98 -5.12 33.96
N GLN A 8 0.47 -4.02 34.53
CA GLN A 8 -0.16 -4.01 35.87
C GLN A 8 -0.99 -2.70 36.06
N ILE A 9 -2.09 -2.87 36.78
CA ILE A 9 -3.21 -1.96 37.08
C ILE A 9 -2.88 -1.15 38.35
N ASP A 10 -3.20 0.14 38.46
CA ASP A 10 -4.24 0.79 39.30
C ASP A 10 -3.78 2.27 39.43
N THR A 11 -4.55 3.36 39.61
CA THR A 11 -5.80 3.59 40.33
C THR A 11 -6.43 4.91 39.87
N THR A 12 -7.78 4.92 39.79
CA THR A 12 -8.74 6.03 40.01
C THR A 12 -8.38 7.49 39.73
N LEU A 13 -9.25 8.15 38.95
CA LEU A 13 -9.83 9.46 39.30
C LEU A 13 -11.24 9.63 38.70
N HIS A 14 -12.14 10.13 39.54
CA HIS A 14 -13.58 10.35 39.34
C HIS A 14 -13.91 11.43 38.29
N GLY A 15 -15.00 11.22 37.55
CA GLY A 15 -15.64 12.26 36.72
C GLY A 15 -17.07 11.86 36.35
N SER A 16 -18.03 12.48 37.03
CA SER A 16 -19.47 12.19 37.01
C SER A 16 -20.18 12.74 35.76
N GLY A 17 -21.17 12.00 35.24
CA GLY A 17 -22.40 12.62 34.72
C GLY A 17 -22.82 12.39 33.26
N LYS A 18 -24.02 11.80 33.15
CA LYS A 18 -25.04 11.90 32.08
C LYS A 18 -24.96 10.92 30.89
N LYS A 19 -25.72 9.83 31.06
CA LYS A 19 -26.44 9.10 30.00
C LYS A 19 -27.14 10.06 29.04
N LYS A 20 -26.90 9.89 27.73
CA LYS A 20 -27.80 10.40 26.69
C LYS A 20 -27.88 9.38 25.55
N LYS A 21 -29.06 8.76 25.48
CA LYS A 21 -29.75 8.09 24.36
C LYS A 21 -28.91 7.44 23.26
N ASP A 22 -29.07 6.12 23.18
CA ASP A 22 -28.96 5.31 21.97
C ASP A 22 -29.57 6.02 20.76
N GLN A 23 -28.75 6.20 19.72
CA GLN A 23 -29.20 6.34 18.35
C GLN A 23 -28.49 5.28 17.51
N ASP A 24 -29.34 4.38 17.04
CA ASP A 24 -29.09 3.28 16.13
C ASP A 24 -28.33 3.75 14.87
N SER A 25 -27.19 3.14 14.59
CA SER A 25 -26.62 3.11 13.24
C SER A 25 -25.88 1.78 13.04
N HIS A 26 -26.51 0.89 12.27
CA HIS A 26 -25.97 -0.30 11.61
C HIS A 26 -24.45 -0.51 11.77
N ALA A 27 -24.03 -1.14 12.88
CA ALA A 27 -22.69 -1.69 12.99
C ALA A 27 -22.65 -2.96 12.12
N SER A 28 -22.36 -2.80 10.81
CA SER A 28 -22.08 -3.93 9.94
C SER A 28 -20.94 -4.74 10.56
N THR A 29 -21.24 -5.94 11.06
CA THR A 29 -20.24 -6.79 11.71
C THR A 29 -19.10 -7.04 10.74
N ILE A 30 -17.89 -6.56 11.09
CA ILE A 30 -16.71 -6.66 10.23
C ILE A 30 -16.42 -8.15 9.99
N PRO A 31 -16.33 -8.61 8.71
CA PRO A 31 -16.05 -10.01 8.43
C PRO A 31 -14.70 -10.47 9.02
N LYS A 32 -14.62 -11.73 9.45
CA LYS A 32 -13.39 -12.33 9.97
C LYS A 32 -12.25 -12.15 8.97
N GLY A 33 -11.11 -11.63 9.45
CA GLY A 33 -9.91 -11.43 8.64
C GLY A 33 -9.86 -10.12 7.86
N VAL A 34 -10.83 -9.21 8.04
CA VAL A 34 -10.73 -7.81 7.59
C VAL A 34 -10.17 -6.96 8.73
N VAL A 35 -9.12 -6.21 8.43
CA VAL A 35 -8.49 -5.27 9.36
C VAL A 35 -8.92 -3.85 9.01
N LEU A 36 -9.19 -3.00 10.00
CA LEU A 36 -9.51 -1.59 9.79
C LEU A 36 -8.26 -0.71 9.84
N ASP A 37 -8.30 0.42 9.15
CA ASP A 37 -7.32 1.51 9.28
C ASP A 37 -7.60 2.40 10.50
N GLU A 38 -6.74 3.41 10.71
CA GLU A 38 -6.84 4.36 11.83
C GLU A 38 -8.13 5.19 11.77
N GLU A 39 -8.75 5.31 10.60
CA GLU A 39 -10.04 5.97 10.38
C GLU A 39 -11.26 5.02 10.49
N GLY A 40 -11.04 3.75 10.85
CA GLY A 40 -12.09 2.75 11.06
C GLY A 40 -12.66 2.15 9.76
N LYS A 41 -11.97 2.29 8.62
CA LYS A 41 -12.39 1.75 7.31
C LYS A 41 -11.59 0.49 6.95
N PRO A 42 -12.11 -0.41 6.09
CA PRO A 42 -11.37 -1.61 5.69
C PRO A 42 -10.01 -1.29 5.06
N CYS A 43 -8.93 -1.73 5.71
CA CYS A 43 -7.56 -1.56 5.24
C CYS A 43 -7.19 -2.65 4.24
N ARG A 44 -7.09 -2.29 2.95
CA ARG A 44 -6.69 -3.22 1.88
C ARG A 44 -5.29 -3.79 2.08
N LEU A 45 -4.33 -2.97 2.53
CA LEU A 45 -2.94 -3.38 2.75
C LEU A 45 -2.79 -4.36 3.93
N CYS A 46 -3.69 -4.25 4.90
CA CYS A 46 -3.69 -5.04 6.13
C CYS A 46 -4.55 -6.32 6.02
N THR A 47 -5.26 -6.49 4.91
CA THR A 47 -6.27 -7.54 4.71
C THR A 47 -5.85 -8.45 3.56
N SER A 48 -5.94 -9.77 3.75
CA SER A 48 -5.58 -10.73 2.70
C SER A 48 -6.47 -10.54 1.46
N VAL A 49 -5.94 -10.88 0.28
CA VAL A 49 -6.71 -10.79 -0.98
C VAL A 49 -8.00 -11.62 -0.91
N ALA A 50 -7.96 -12.79 -0.27
CA ALA A 50 -9.15 -13.64 -0.10
C ALA A 50 -10.20 -12.97 0.78
N SER A 51 -9.78 -12.40 1.92
CA SER A 51 -10.66 -11.64 2.82
C SER A 51 -11.24 -10.40 2.14
N TRP A 52 -10.44 -9.71 1.32
CA TRP A 52 -10.88 -8.53 0.57
C TRP A 52 -11.94 -8.89 -0.47
N LYS A 53 -11.73 -9.94 -1.27
CA LYS A 53 -12.71 -10.45 -2.23
C LYS A 53 -14.02 -10.89 -1.57
N ALA A 54 -13.93 -11.49 -0.39
CA ALA A 54 -15.12 -11.87 0.36
C ALA A 54 -15.90 -10.63 0.86
N LEU A 55 -15.21 -9.57 1.26
CA LEU A 55 -15.81 -8.30 1.68
C LEU A 55 -16.51 -7.59 0.51
N THR A 56 -15.86 -7.48 -0.65
CA THR A 56 -16.42 -6.83 -1.85
C THR A 56 -17.63 -7.59 -2.40
N LYS A 57 -17.61 -8.93 -2.37
CA LYS A 57 -18.75 -9.77 -2.74
C LYS A 57 -19.96 -9.52 -1.85
N ARG A 58 -19.77 -9.47 -0.52
CA ARG A 58 -20.84 -9.19 0.45
C ARG A 58 -21.42 -7.78 0.31
N ALA A 59 -20.57 -6.79 -0.01
CA ALA A 59 -21.02 -5.42 -0.26
C ALA A 59 -21.88 -5.29 -1.53
N LYS A 60 -21.78 -6.25 -2.47
CA LYS A 60 -22.52 -6.28 -3.73
C LYS A 60 -23.82 -7.12 -3.69
N GLU A 61 -24.18 -7.75 -2.55
CA GLU A 61 -25.34 -8.67 -2.45
C GLU A 61 -26.54 -8.07 -1.65
N SER A 62 -27.65 -7.79 -2.35
CA SER A 62 -29.07 -7.91 -1.86
C SER A 62 -29.74 -9.08 -2.61
N PRO A 63 -30.79 -9.73 -2.08
CA PRO A 63 -31.04 -11.15 -2.34
C PRO A 63 -31.81 -11.41 -3.64
N SER A 64 -31.26 -12.27 -4.50
CA SER A 64 -32.03 -13.26 -5.29
C SER A 64 -31.11 -14.15 -6.15
N PRO A 65 -31.58 -15.34 -6.58
CA PRO A 65 -30.79 -16.56 -6.46
C PRO A 65 -30.06 -17.02 -7.74
N VAL A 66 -28.94 -17.67 -7.46
CA VAL A 66 -28.30 -18.85 -8.08
C VAL A 66 -28.61 -19.16 -9.55
N ALA A 67 -27.56 -19.11 -10.38
CA ALA A 67 -27.43 -19.97 -11.56
C ALA A 67 -26.08 -20.72 -11.49
N ASN A 68 -26.17 -22.04 -11.59
CA ASN A 68 -25.04 -22.97 -11.69
C ASN A 68 -24.35 -22.83 -13.04
N THR A 69 -23.02 -22.93 -13.09
CA THR A 69 -22.32 -23.51 -14.25
C THR A 69 -21.00 -24.15 -13.79
N ALA A 70 -20.85 -25.42 -14.15
CA ALA A 70 -19.62 -26.18 -14.04
C ALA A 70 -18.68 -25.82 -15.19
N THR A 71 -17.38 -25.66 -14.90
CA THR A 71 -16.35 -25.64 -15.94
C THR A 71 -15.15 -26.46 -15.50
N THR A 72 -14.84 -27.45 -16.31
CA THR A 72 -13.68 -28.34 -16.31
C THR A 72 -12.37 -27.57 -16.42
N SER A 73 -11.45 -27.77 -15.46
CA SER A 73 -10.07 -27.31 -15.56
C SER A 73 -9.22 -28.37 -16.24
N ALA A 74 -8.66 -28.05 -17.41
CA ALA A 74 -7.60 -28.82 -18.04
C ALA A 74 -6.26 -28.52 -17.35
N THR A 75 -5.61 -29.56 -16.85
CA THR A 75 -4.27 -29.53 -16.25
C THR A 75 -3.22 -29.41 -17.35
N SER A 76 -2.53 -28.27 -17.43
CA SER A 76 -1.28 -28.14 -18.18
C SER A 76 -0.10 -28.37 -17.24
N THR A 77 0.53 -29.53 -17.37
CA THR A 77 1.76 -29.91 -16.66
C THR A 77 2.95 -29.17 -17.27
N SER A 78 3.33 -28.01 -16.72
CA SER A 78 4.66 -27.45 -16.93
C SER A 78 5.58 -27.91 -15.81
N GLN A 79 6.66 -28.59 -16.19
CA GLN A 79 7.78 -29.00 -15.34
C GLN A 79 8.23 -27.84 -14.42
N PRO A 80 8.59 -28.11 -13.15
CA PRO A 80 8.96 -27.04 -12.21
C PRO A 80 10.32 -26.49 -12.62
N LEU A 81 10.31 -25.35 -13.30
CA LEU A 81 11.45 -24.46 -13.33
C LEU A 81 11.85 -24.21 -11.87
N HIS A 82 13.11 -24.43 -11.53
CA HIS A 82 13.68 -24.22 -10.19
C HIS A 82 12.97 -23.07 -9.46
N ASN A 83 12.53 -23.33 -8.23
CA ASN A 83 11.75 -22.41 -7.42
C ASN A 83 12.58 -21.13 -7.17
N THR A 84 12.52 -20.16 -8.09
CA THR A 84 13.34 -18.93 -8.09
C THR A 84 13.12 -18.08 -6.84
N ASN A 85 12.08 -18.41 -6.07
CA ASN A 85 11.76 -17.84 -4.76
C ASN A 85 12.78 -18.19 -3.67
N GLU A 86 13.68 -19.16 -3.90
CA GLU A 86 14.72 -19.57 -2.95
C GLU A 86 16.10 -18.96 -3.25
N CYS A 87 16.23 -18.19 -4.34
CA CYS A 87 17.48 -17.51 -4.71
C CYS A 87 17.49 -16.04 -4.25
N PRO A 88 18.67 -15.44 -3.98
CA PRO A 88 18.78 -14.00 -3.80
C PRO A 88 18.21 -13.25 -5.01
N PRO A 89 17.51 -12.11 -4.81
CA PRO A 89 16.88 -11.40 -5.92
C PRO A 89 17.93 -10.76 -6.83
N ASP A 90 17.73 -10.88 -8.14
CA ASP A 90 18.44 -10.06 -9.12
C ASP A 90 17.97 -8.59 -9.08
N VAL A 91 18.59 -7.75 -9.92
CA VAL A 91 18.27 -6.31 -9.98
C VAL A 91 16.81 -6.04 -10.35
N GLU A 92 16.17 -6.90 -11.14
CA GLU A 92 14.79 -6.69 -11.55
C GLU A 92 13.80 -7.12 -10.47
N ALA A 93 14.03 -8.29 -9.85
CA ALA A 93 13.24 -8.79 -8.73
C ALA A 93 13.34 -7.83 -7.53
N LEU A 94 14.55 -7.37 -7.20
CA LEU A 94 14.78 -6.37 -6.16
C LEU A 94 14.09 -5.04 -6.51
N GLY A 95 14.24 -4.56 -7.75
CA GLY A 95 13.59 -3.34 -8.25
C GLY A 95 12.07 -3.39 -8.14
N ARG A 96 11.42 -4.43 -8.67
CA ARG A 96 9.95 -4.60 -8.60
C ARG A 96 9.43 -4.64 -7.16
N SER A 97 10.14 -5.36 -6.28
CA SER A 97 9.78 -5.48 -4.87
C SER A 97 9.91 -4.14 -4.14
N THR A 98 10.96 -3.39 -4.47
CA THR A 98 11.22 -2.07 -3.90
C THR A 98 10.18 -1.04 -4.34
N TRP A 99 9.84 -0.99 -5.63
CA TRP A 99 8.78 -0.12 -6.11
C TRP A 99 7.43 -0.46 -5.48
N THR A 100 7.15 -1.74 -5.24
CA THR A 100 5.95 -2.16 -4.51
C THR A 100 5.93 -1.59 -3.10
N LEU A 101 7.04 -1.66 -2.37
CA LEU A 101 7.17 -1.04 -1.04
C LEU A 101 6.98 0.48 -1.10
N LEU A 102 7.74 1.16 -1.97
CA LEU A 102 7.73 2.63 -2.06
C LEU A 102 6.34 3.17 -2.42
N HIS A 103 5.68 2.59 -3.41
CA HIS A 103 4.32 3.00 -3.79
C HIS A 103 3.29 2.65 -2.70
N SER A 104 3.50 1.58 -1.93
CA SER A 104 2.63 1.26 -0.78
C SER A 104 2.80 2.26 0.36
N LEU A 105 4.03 2.68 0.66
CA LEU A 105 4.31 3.76 1.61
C LEU A 105 3.63 5.06 1.17
N THR A 106 3.69 5.37 -0.13
CA THR A 106 2.99 6.53 -0.69
C THR A 106 1.47 6.40 -0.60
N ALA A 107 0.91 5.23 -0.90
CA ALA A 107 -0.53 4.97 -0.79
C ALA A 107 -1.06 5.11 0.66
N ALA A 108 -0.25 4.71 1.64
CA ALA A 108 -0.53 4.83 3.07
C ALA A 108 -0.21 6.22 3.65
N TYR A 109 0.44 7.10 2.88
CA TYR A 109 0.81 8.43 3.36
C TYR A 109 -0.44 9.27 3.71
N PRO A 110 -0.42 10.10 4.76
CA PRO A 110 -1.60 10.90 5.11
C PRO A 110 -1.97 11.89 4.03
N LYS A 111 -3.27 12.15 3.86
CA LYS A 111 -3.74 13.24 2.99
C LYS A 111 -3.22 14.60 3.46
N HIS A 112 -3.17 14.79 4.78
CA HIS A 112 -2.67 15.98 5.45
C HIS A 112 -1.58 15.56 6.47
N PRO A 113 -0.33 15.38 6.03
CA PRO A 113 0.74 14.90 6.88
C PRO A 113 1.21 15.98 7.87
N THR A 114 1.51 15.56 9.10
CA THR A 114 2.19 16.42 10.08
C THR A 114 3.61 16.75 9.62
N GLN A 115 4.19 17.83 10.15
CA GLN A 115 5.58 18.20 9.81
C GLN A 115 6.57 17.08 10.17
N GLU A 116 6.34 16.39 11.28
CA GLU A 116 7.09 15.21 11.68
C GLU A 116 7.02 14.12 10.61
N LYS A 117 5.81 13.79 10.11
CA LYS A 117 5.64 12.78 9.07
C LYS A 117 6.32 13.14 7.75
N GLN A 118 6.37 14.43 7.42
CA GLN A 118 7.13 14.92 6.27
C GLN A 118 8.63 14.75 6.46
N ASN A 119 9.15 15.05 7.65
CA ASN A 119 10.56 14.92 7.97
C ASN A 119 11.00 13.45 8.03
N GLU A 120 10.17 12.57 8.60
CA GLU A 120 10.37 11.12 8.58
C GLU A 120 10.49 10.59 7.16
N MET A 121 9.54 10.93 6.28
CA MET A 121 9.54 10.44 4.91
C MET A 121 10.72 10.99 4.10
N ARG A 122 11.10 12.26 4.31
CA ARG A 122 12.30 12.84 3.70
C ARG A 122 13.57 12.12 4.14
N SER A 123 13.67 11.82 5.43
CA SER A 123 14.80 11.08 6.01
C SER A 123 14.84 9.66 5.47
N PHE A 124 13.69 8.99 5.38
CA PHE A 124 13.55 7.66 4.79
C PHE A 124 14.04 7.64 3.33
N LEU A 125 13.57 8.55 2.47
CA LEU A 125 14.00 8.60 1.06
C LEU A 125 15.50 8.87 0.94
N THR A 126 16.04 9.74 1.80
CA THR A 126 17.47 10.02 1.86
C THR A 126 18.26 8.77 2.24
N LEU A 127 17.87 8.07 3.31
CA LEU A 127 18.53 6.84 3.75
C LEU A 127 18.39 5.72 2.74
N PHE A 128 17.18 5.53 2.19
CA PHE A 128 16.90 4.58 1.13
C PHE A 128 17.85 4.78 -0.06
N SER A 129 18.02 6.02 -0.53
CA SER A 129 18.92 6.33 -1.65
C SER A 129 20.40 6.06 -1.37
N ARG A 130 20.80 5.93 -0.10
CA ARG A 130 22.18 5.58 0.31
C ARG A 130 22.34 4.08 0.55
N LEU A 131 21.30 3.42 1.04
CA LEU A 131 21.33 2.02 1.46
C LEU A 131 20.82 1.05 0.39
N TYR A 132 20.30 1.53 -0.74
CA TYR A 132 19.81 0.66 -1.79
C TYR A 132 20.93 -0.24 -2.35
N PRO A 133 20.78 -1.59 -2.32
CA PRO A 133 21.91 -2.51 -2.55
C PRO A 133 22.55 -2.43 -3.95
N CYS A 134 21.78 -2.07 -4.97
CA CYS A 134 22.33 -1.77 -6.29
C CYS A 134 22.96 -0.38 -6.27
N TRP A 135 24.28 -0.30 -6.05
CA TRP A 135 24.97 0.98 -5.88
C TRP A 135 24.83 1.94 -7.08
N VAL A 136 24.85 1.43 -8.32
CA VAL A 136 24.63 2.26 -9.53
C VAL A 136 23.21 2.83 -9.55
N CYS A 137 22.21 2.00 -9.22
CA CYS A 137 20.81 2.42 -9.14
C CYS A 137 20.61 3.45 -8.03
N ALA A 138 21.29 3.27 -6.90
CA ALA A 138 21.26 4.16 -5.75
C ALA A 138 21.87 5.53 -6.09
N ASP A 139 23.01 5.53 -6.78
CA ASP A 139 23.69 6.75 -7.22
C ASP A 139 22.86 7.54 -8.23
N ASP A 140 22.31 6.86 -9.23
CA ASP A 140 21.39 7.45 -10.20
C ASP A 140 20.18 8.10 -9.50
N PHE A 141 19.58 7.41 -8.54
CA PHE A 141 18.42 7.93 -7.83
C PHE A 141 18.77 9.16 -6.97
N ARG A 142 19.95 9.16 -6.34
CA ARG A 142 20.45 10.33 -5.60
C ARG A 142 20.71 11.52 -6.53
N ILE A 143 21.37 11.30 -7.66
CA ILE A 143 21.63 12.35 -8.65
C ILE A 143 20.30 12.93 -9.13
N TRP A 144 19.33 12.07 -9.46
CA TRP A 144 18.02 12.51 -9.91
C TRP A 144 17.29 13.34 -8.86
N MET A 145 17.28 12.94 -7.58
CA MET A 145 16.61 13.68 -6.50
C MET A 145 17.29 15.01 -6.13
N ASN A 146 18.61 15.12 -6.36
CA ASN A 146 19.42 16.28 -5.99
C ASN A 146 19.81 17.10 -7.23
N GLU A 147 19.04 17.03 -8.30
CA GLU A 147 19.38 17.76 -9.50
C GLU A 147 19.33 19.28 -9.22
N PRO A 148 20.20 20.10 -9.83
CA PRO A 148 20.43 21.47 -9.37
C PRO A 148 19.22 22.40 -9.40
N SER A 149 18.20 22.11 -10.22
CA SER A 149 16.95 22.87 -10.26
C SER A 149 16.06 22.67 -9.04
N GLY A 150 16.22 21.57 -8.31
CA GLY A 150 15.32 21.17 -7.21
C GLY A 150 13.91 20.73 -7.63
N GLN A 151 13.64 20.63 -8.93
CA GLN A 151 12.43 20.10 -9.54
C GLN A 151 12.10 18.67 -9.10
N ASN A 152 13.10 17.80 -8.87
CA ASN A 152 12.85 16.42 -8.43
C ASN A 152 12.97 16.24 -6.91
N GLN A 153 13.03 17.31 -6.13
CA GLN A 153 12.98 17.18 -4.67
C GLN A 153 11.68 16.48 -4.22
N PRO A 154 11.73 15.59 -3.21
CA PRO A 154 10.54 14.92 -2.70
C PRO A 154 9.43 15.89 -2.29
N ARG A 155 8.27 15.75 -2.95
CA ARG A 155 7.06 16.53 -2.65
C ARG A 155 6.21 15.80 -1.61
N LEU A 156 6.24 16.27 -0.37
CA LEU A 156 5.68 15.56 0.79
C LEU A 156 4.55 16.34 1.48
N SER A 157 4.05 17.43 0.88
CA SER A 157 2.97 18.26 1.44
C SER A 157 1.63 17.52 1.56
N SER A 158 1.40 16.51 0.73
CA SER A 158 0.19 15.69 0.76
C SER A 158 0.45 14.31 0.15
N ARG A 159 -0.45 13.35 0.41
CA ARG A 159 -0.45 12.06 -0.30
C ARG A 159 -0.48 12.22 -1.82
N GLN A 160 -1.24 13.19 -2.34
CA GLN A 160 -1.36 13.38 -3.79
C GLN A 160 -0.05 13.87 -4.41
N ASP A 161 0.60 14.82 -3.75
CA ASP A 161 1.89 15.35 -4.21
C ASP A 161 2.97 14.27 -4.17
N PHE A 162 2.97 13.46 -3.09
CA PHE A 162 3.91 12.36 -2.95
C PHE A 162 3.65 11.23 -3.95
N GLY A 163 2.39 10.90 -4.21
CA GLY A 163 1.95 9.94 -5.23
C GLY A 163 2.42 10.32 -6.63
N THR A 164 2.23 11.59 -6.98
CA THR A 164 2.67 12.13 -8.27
C THR A 164 4.20 12.09 -8.36
N TRP A 165 4.91 12.53 -7.33
CA TRP A 165 6.38 12.51 -7.30
C TRP A 165 6.94 11.09 -7.40
N MET A 166 6.38 10.13 -6.67
CA MET A 166 6.82 8.73 -6.69
C MET A 166 6.61 8.09 -8.07
N CYS A 167 5.52 8.44 -8.75
CA CYS A 167 5.28 8.02 -10.12
C CYS A 167 6.30 8.64 -11.10
N GLU A 168 6.58 9.93 -11.01
CA GLU A 168 7.57 10.62 -11.84
C GLU A 168 8.98 10.05 -11.65
N ALA A 169 9.35 9.78 -10.39
CA ALA A 169 10.61 9.12 -10.04
C ALA A 169 10.74 7.74 -10.70
N HIS A 170 9.68 6.93 -10.62
CA HIS A 170 9.64 5.63 -11.29
C HIS A 170 9.69 5.78 -12.82
N ASN A 171 9.01 6.78 -13.39
CA ASN A 171 9.06 7.05 -14.83
C ASN A 171 10.41 7.56 -15.31
N ALA A 172 11.19 8.27 -14.47
CA ALA A 172 12.56 8.61 -14.79
C ALA A 172 13.42 7.35 -14.99
N VAL A 173 13.24 6.34 -14.14
CA VAL A 173 13.89 5.03 -14.31
C VAL A 173 13.34 4.30 -15.54
N ASN A 174 12.02 4.33 -15.78
CA ASN A 174 11.43 3.71 -16.98
C ASN A 174 12.03 4.29 -18.26
N ARG A 175 12.10 5.62 -18.39
CA ARG A 175 12.75 6.30 -19.52
C ARG A 175 14.20 5.85 -19.69
N LYS A 176 14.98 5.84 -18.60
CA LYS A 176 16.39 5.42 -18.64
C LYS A 176 16.55 3.99 -19.15
N LEU A 177 15.62 3.10 -18.81
CA LEU A 177 15.63 1.70 -19.21
C LEU A 177 14.87 1.42 -20.52
N GLY A 178 14.42 2.46 -21.25
CA GLY A 178 13.65 2.29 -22.49
C GLY A 178 12.27 1.64 -22.30
N LYS A 179 11.73 1.67 -21.08
CA LYS A 179 10.40 1.14 -20.76
C LYS A 179 9.33 2.20 -21.00
N LYS A 180 8.11 1.75 -21.28
CA LYS A 180 6.94 2.64 -21.42
C LYS A 180 6.69 3.37 -20.09
N GLU A 181 6.41 4.67 -20.17
CA GLU A 181 5.98 5.45 -19.00
C GLU A 181 4.59 5.02 -18.52
N PHE A 182 4.41 5.04 -17.21
CA PHE A 182 3.13 4.86 -16.57
C PHE A 182 2.38 6.20 -16.49
N ASP A 183 1.09 6.25 -16.82
CA ASP A 183 0.31 7.46 -16.65
C ASP A 183 0.01 7.70 -15.16
N CYS A 184 0.67 8.71 -14.61
CA CYS A 184 0.59 9.04 -13.19
C CYS A 184 -0.82 9.37 -12.72
N LYS A 185 -1.78 9.69 -13.61
CA LYS A 185 -3.19 9.85 -13.21
C LYS A 185 -3.78 8.59 -12.58
N PHE A 186 -3.22 7.42 -12.87
CA PHE A 186 -3.70 6.13 -12.36
C PHE A 186 -2.86 5.58 -11.19
N TRP A 187 -1.95 6.38 -10.60
CA TRP A 187 -1.09 5.89 -9.51
C TRP A 187 -1.94 5.39 -8.33
N GLU A 188 -3.02 6.10 -7.98
CA GLU A 188 -3.87 5.76 -6.84
C GLU A 188 -4.71 4.50 -7.11
N GLU A 189 -5.21 4.33 -8.35
CA GLU A 189 -5.92 3.11 -8.77
C GLU A 189 -4.99 1.89 -8.72
N ARG A 190 -3.75 2.05 -9.19
CA ARG A 190 -2.77 0.96 -9.21
C ARG A 190 -2.30 0.55 -7.82
N TRP A 191 -2.13 1.50 -6.89
CA TRP A 191 -1.41 1.25 -5.64
C TRP A 191 -2.26 1.36 -4.37
N ARG A 192 -3.48 1.91 -4.44
CA ARG A 192 -4.32 2.12 -3.25
C ARG A 192 -5.73 1.57 -3.38
N THR A 193 -6.49 2.04 -4.38
CA THR A 193 -7.94 1.76 -4.43
C THR A 193 -8.27 0.49 -5.19
N GLY A 194 -7.44 0.11 -6.16
CA GLY A 194 -7.85 -0.81 -7.22
C GLY A 194 -8.51 -0.04 -8.37
N TRP A 195 -8.61 -0.73 -9.51
CA TRP A 195 -9.14 -0.18 -10.76
C TRP A 195 -10.67 -0.09 -10.73
N LYS A 196 -11.21 0.96 -11.34
CA LYS A 196 -12.66 1.23 -11.39
C LYS A 196 -13.48 0.18 -12.14
N ASP A 197 -12.85 -0.61 -13.00
CA ASP A 197 -13.47 -1.74 -13.70
C ASP A 197 -13.74 -2.94 -12.78
N GLY A 198 -13.32 -2.89 -11.52
CA GLY A 198 -13.58 -3.92 -10.53
C GLY A 198 -12.70 -5.16 -10.67
N ARG A 199 -11.69 -5.18 -11.54
CA ARG A 199 -10.80 -6.36 -11.72
C ARG A 199 -9.96 -6.71 -10.49
N CYS A 200 -9.98 -5.84 -9.49
CA CYS A 200 -9.26 -5.96 -8.23
C CYS A 200 -10.17 -6.37 -7.05
N ASP A 201 -11.46 -6.61 -7.31
CA ASP A 201 -12.48 -6.99 -6.33
C ASP A 201 -12.85 -8.47 -6.38
#